data_AF-A0A9Q1MZZ8-F1
#
_entry.id   AF-A0A9Q1MZZ8-F1
#
_cell.length_a   1.000
_cell.length_b   1.000
_cell.length_c   1.000
_cell.angle_alpha   90.00
_cell.angle_beta   90.00
_cell.angle_gamma   90.00
#
_symmetry.space_group_name_H-M   'P 1'
#
loop_
_entity.id
_entity.type
_entity.pdbx_description
1 polymer ?
#
loop_
_entity_poly.entity_id
_entity_poly.type
_entity_poly.pdbx_seq_one_letter_code
_entity_poly.pdbx_strand_id
1 'polypeptide(L)'
;MMNYFDYKTMHVFWSELDDRGFPLYYEPSVIRVLLTQVGSLVLRDWRFKSLFPEGAEASEASVDLLDLEQVQYLKAAYDLLQEPIERFIADEKAHWIILDFSPYWIVECAETLEIPIIYFSIFPAAALGFSIASTATGELAPENFTSPASELLHVPSTLSLRRYEALEIVPSFFQEDALNVQQIYFLYVEPWAMAICSCKELDSVHKLIDKPAIPIGLLPTPSRNRGDDSILQGMFKWLDEQKPISVLFVGFGSEMKLSKQQVDEIAYGLELSGLPFIWVALEFVLNFLS
;
A
#
# COMPACT_ATOMS: atom_id res chain seq x y z
N MET A 1 -7.89 6.27 7.57
CA MET A 1 -7.08 5.51 8.55
C MET A 1 -7.27 4.01 8.32
N MET A 2 -6.45 3.41 7.46
CA MET A 2 -6.44 1.96 7.23
C MET A 2 -5.55 1.30 8.27
N ASN A 3 -6.17 0.70 9.29
CA ASN A 3 -5.49 -0.26 10.15
C ASN A 3 -5.36 -1.58 9.37
N TYR A 4 -4.31 -1.68 8.56
CA TYR A 4 -4.01 -2.85 7.72
C TYR A 4 -3.65 -4.11 8.52
N PHE A 5 -3.39 -3.96 9.81
CA PHE A 5 -2.85 -5.01 10.68
C PHE A 5 -3.71 -5.19 11.91
N ASP A 6 -4.88 -5.82 11.74
CA ASP A 6 -5.58 -6.37 12.88
C ASP A 6 -4.90 -7.68 13.34
N TYR A 7 -5.17 -8.09 14.57
CA TYR A 7 -4.59 -9.29 15.18
C TYR A 7 -4.86 -10.57 14.36
N LYS A 8 -5.99 -10.64 13.63
CA LYS A 8 -6.35 -11.80 12.81
C LYS A 8 -5.55 -11.86 11.51
N THR A 9 -5.34 -10.73 10.86
CA THR A 9 -4.45 -10.63 9.68
C THR A 9 -3.06 -11.14 10.03
N MET A 10 -2.54 -10.69 11.17
CA MET A 10 -1.24 -11.15 11.67
C MET A 10 -1.29 -12.64 11.98
N HIS A 11 -2.33 -13.14 12.66
CA HIS A 11 -2.44 -14.57 12.97
C HIS A 11 -2.42 -15.46 11.71
N VAL A 12 -3.08 -15.06 10.61
CA VAL A 12 -3.02 -15.81 9.34
C VAL A 12 -1.60 -15.82 8.79
N PHE A 13 -0.96 -14.65 8.71
CA PHE A 13 0.42 -14.52 8.25
C PHE A 13 1.39 -15.39 9.07
N TRP A 14 1.25 -15.42 10.39
CA TRP A 14 2.10 -16.23 11.27
C TRP A 14 1.79 -17.72 11.18
N SER A 15 0.52 -18.12 11.09
CA SER A 15 0.16 -19.53 10.84
C SER A 15 0.78 -20.06 9.55
N GLU A 16 0.82 -19.23 8.51
CA GLU A 16 1.35 -19.62 7.21
C GLU A 16 2.90 -19.68 7.17
N LEU A 17 3.56 -19.00 8.11
CA LEU A 17 4.99 -19.16 8.39
C LEU A 17 5.26 -20.46 9.18
N ASP A 18 4.45 -20.77 10.20
CA ASP A 18 4.58 -22.00 11.00
C ASP A 18 4.43 -23.26 10.13
N ASP A 19 3.39 -23.29 9.28
CA ASP A 19 3.09 -24.39 8.36
C ASP A 19 4.23 -24.68 7.37
N ARG A 20 5.10 -23.69 7.11
CA ARG A 20 6.28 -23.84 6.24
C ARG A 20 7.54 -24.30 7.01
N GLY A 21 7.40 -24.66 8.28
CA GLY A 21 8.48 -25.19 9.11
C GLY A 21 9.41 -24.11 9.67
N PHE A 22 8.97 -22.85 9.71
CA PHE A 22 9.72 -21.79 10.35
C PHE A 22 9.45 -21.82 11.85
N PRO A 23 10.48 -21.97 12.71
CA PRO A 23 10.28 -22.09 14.14
C PRO A 23 9.77 -20.76 14.70
N LEU A 24 8.45 -20.63 14.79
CA LEU A 24 7.82 -19.68 15.67
C LEU A 24 7.96 -20.24 17.07
N TYR A 25 9.07 -19.91 17.74
CA TYR A 25 9.02 -19.94 19.20
C TYR A 25 7.91 -18.95 19.58
N TYR A 26 6.77 -19.49 19.99
CA TYR A 26 5.61 -18.73 20.45
C TYR A 26 5.96 -18.10 21.80
N GLU A 27 6.90 -17.16 21.77
CA GLU A 27 7.29 -16.34 22.89
C GLU A 27 6.59 -14.98 22.72
N PRO A 28 5.81 -14.51 23.72
CA PRO A 28 5.16 -13.19 23.69
C PRO A 28 6.13 -11.99 23.47
N SER A 29 7.44 -12.25 23.50
CA SER A 29 8.58 -11.35 23.32
C SER A 29 8.99 -11.11 21.86
N VAL A 30 8.32 -11.68 20.85
CA VAL A 30 8.60 -11.32 19.44
C VAL A 30 8.08 -9.91 19.16
N ILE A 31 8.93 -8.92 19.42
CA ILE A 31 8.64 -7.53 19.11
C ILE A 31 8.78 -7.33 17.61
N ARG A 32 7.66 -6.97 17.00
CA ARG A 32 7.47 -6.80 15.56
C ARG A 32 7.38 -5.31 15.31
N VAL A 33 8.40 -4.74 14.69
CA VAL A 33 8.35 -3.34 14.25
C VAL A 33 7.66 -3.32 12.89
N LEU A 34 6.39 -2.91 12.87
CA LEU A 34 5.62 -2.66 11.66
C LEU A 34 5.74 -1.17 11.31
N LEU A 35 6.58 -0.87 10.31
CA LEU A 35 6.84 0.52 9.90
C LEU A 35 5.68 1.16 9.11
N THR A 36 4.66 0.37 8.74
CA THR A 36 3.52 0.81 7.93
C THR A 36 2.62 1.89 8.56
N GLN A 37 2.68 2.09 9.88
CA GLN A 37 1.87 3.13 10.57
C GLN A 37 2.62 4.46 10.76
N VAL A 38 3.92 4.47 10.49
CA VAL A 38 4.81 5.57 10.84
C VAL A 38 4.52 6.82 10.00
N GLY A 39 4.15 6.68 8.72
CA GLY A 39 3.82 7.81 7.85
C GLY A 39 2.69 8.72 8.37
N SER A 40 1.65 8.14 8.96
CA SER A 40 0.54 8.93 9.57
C SER A 40 0.94 9.62 10.88
N LEU A 41 1.92 9.06 11.59
CA LEU A 41 2.48 9.66 12.80
C LEU A 41 3.42 10.81 12.45
N VAL A 42 4.17 10.70 11.35
CA VAL A 42 5.08 11.74 10.84
C VAL A 42 4.30 13.02 10.52
N LEU A 43 3.16 12.90 9.82
CA LEU A 43 2.31 14.05 9.48
C LEU A 43 1.73 14.77 10.72
N ARG A 44 1.61 14.05 11.84
CA ARG A 44 1.01 14.58 13.08
C ARG A 44 2.05 15.03 14.11
N ASP A 45 3.33 14.75 13.89
CA ASP A 45 4.40 15.08 14.83
C ASP A 45 4.95 16.49 14.56
N TRP A 46 4.81 17.35 15.56
CA TRP A 46 5.22 18.75 15.50
C TRP A 46 6.71 18.94 15.17
N ARG A 47 7.56 17.94 15.44
CA ARG A 47 9.01 17.98 15.18
C ARG A 47 9.35 18.04 13.70
N PHE A 48 8.44 17.58 12.82
CA PHE A 48 8.65 17.60 11.37
C PHE A 48 7.98 18.79 10.68
N LYS A 49 7.26 19.65 11.41
CA LYS A 49 6.54 20.80 10.84
C LYS A 49 7.42 21.75 10.01
N SER A 50 8.67 21.94 10.40
CA SER A 50 9.60 22.81 9.65
C SER A 50 10.00 22.28 8.28
N LEU A 51 9.73 21.00 7.99
CA LEU A 51 9.98 20.39 6.69
C LEU A 51 8.82 20.58 5.71
N PHE A 52 7.62 20.87 6.21
CA PHE A 52 6.42 20.96 5.39
C PHE A 52 6.15 22.41 4.95
N PRO A 53 5.70 22.65 3.71
CA PRO A 53 5.29 23.98 3.27
C PRO A 53 4.11 24.50 4.11
N GLU A 54 3.99 25.83 4.25
CA GLU A 54 2.87 26.46 4.97
C GLU A 54 1.53 25.93 4.44
N GLY A 55 0.73 25.33 5.33
CA GLY A 55 -0.57 24.73 4.99
C GLY A 55 -0.59 23.19 4.92
N ALA A 56 0.58 22.53 4.81
CA ALA A 56 0.65 21.06 4.81
C ALA A 56 0.54 20.44 6.23
N GLU A 57 0.62 21.26 7.29
CA GLU A 57 0.50 20.83 8.70
C GLU A 57 -0.88 20.25 9.10
N ALA A 58 -1.91 20.46 8.28
CA ALA A 58 -3.25 19.91 8.49
C ALA A 58 -3.49 18.57 7.77
N SER A 59 -2.48 18.06 7.05
CA SER A 59 -2.56 16.81 6.31
C SER A 59 -2.58 15.62 7.28
N GLU A 60 -3.54 14.72 7.16
CA GLU A 60 -3.63 13.49 7.97
C GLU A 60 -3.25 12.23 7.20
N ALA A 61 -3.21 12.32 5.86
CA ALA A 61 -2.81 11.25 4.96
C ALA A 61 -1.99 11.80 3.78
N SER A 62 -1.28 10.90 3.07
CA SER A 62 -0.50 11.29 1.89
C SER A 62 -1.37 11.89 0.78
N VAL A 63 -2.64 11.48 0.68
CA VAL A 63 -3.62 12.08 -0.25
C VAL A 63 -3.87 13.56 0.04
N ASP A 64 -3.68 14.01 1.29
CA ASP A 64 -3.92 15.40 1.66
C ASP A 64 -2.91 16.35 1.01
N LEU A 65 -1.74 15.82 0.66
CA LEU A 65 -0.73 16.48 -0.16
C LEU A 65 -1.23 16.58 -1.59
N LEU A 66 -1.44 17.81 -2.06
CA LEU A 66 -2.13 18.10 -3.32
C LEU A 66 -1.23 18.00 -4.55
N ASP A 67 0.08 17.87 -4.35
CA ASP A 67 1.10 17.79 -5.40
C ASP A 67 2.09 16.66 -5.09
N LEU A 68 2.56 15.96 -6.13
CA LEU A 68 3.66 15.00 -6.02
C LEU A 68 4.92 15.66 -5.46
N GLU A 69 5.15 16.95 -5.75
CA GLU A 69 6.25 17.72 -5.15
C GLU A 69 6.15 17.82 -3.63
N GLN A 70 4.97 17.65 -3.03
CA GLN A 70 4.83 17.68 -1.57
C GLN A 70 5.13 16.32 -0.93
N VAL A 71 5.05 15.22 -1.69
CA VAL A 71 5.38 13.86 -1.22
C VAL A 71 6.84 13.75 -0.81
N GLN A 72 7.74 14.52 -1.43
CA GLN A 72 9.16 14.56 -1.06
C GLN A 72 9.39 15.00 0.40
N TYR A 73 8.54 15.87 0.95
CA TYR A 73 8.66 16.32 2.33
C TYR A 73 8.24 15.25 3.33
N LEU A 74 7.21 14.45 2.99
CA LEU A 74 6.82 13.29 3.79
C LEU A 74 7.98 12.31 3.88
N LYS A 75 8.68 12.11 2.77
CA LYS A 75 9.85 11.24 2.70
C LYS A 75 11.03 11.76 3.48
N ALA A 76 11.40 13.04 3.32
CA ALA A 76 12.46 13.64 4.12
C ALA A 76 12.16 13.57 5.63
N ALA A 77 10.90 13.76 6.02
CA ALA A 77 10.46 13.61 7.41
C ALA A 77 10.53 12.14 7.88
N TYR A 78 10.26 11.20 6.98
CA TYR A 78 10.41 9.77 7.23
C TYR A 78 11.87 9.35 7.37
N ASP A 79 12.79 9.93 6.60
CA ASP A 79 14.23 9.68 6.70
C ASP A 79 14.81 10.18 8.03
N LEU A 80 14.26 11.26 8.59
CA LEU A 80 14.63 11.72 9.94
C LEU A 80 14.23 10.73 11.06
N LEU A 81 13.43 9.71 10.75
CA LEU A 81 13.10 8.65 11.71
C LEU A 81 14.12 7.52 11.74
N GLN A 82 15.13 7.53 10.86
CA GLN A 82 16.15 6.49 10.81
C GLN A 82 16.79 6.24 12.20
N GLU A 83 17.45 7.24 12.79
CA GLU A 83 18.15 7.07 14.06
C GLU A 83 17.19 6.70 15.23
N PRO A 84 16.01 7.33 15.40
CA PRO A 84 15.02 6.89 16.40
C PRO A 84 14.57 5.43 16.22
N ILE A 85 14.35 4.98 14.99
CA ILE A 85 13.89 3.62 14.69
C ILE A 85 15.03 2.61 14.89
N GLU A 86 16.24 2.93 14.46
CA GLU A 86 17.44 2.12 14.71
C GLU A 86 17.63 1.86 16.22
N ARG A 87 17.54 2.92 17.03
CA ARG A 87 17.60 2.80 18.50
C ARG A 87 16.48 1.94 19.05
N PHE A 88 15.25 2.16 18.60
CA PHE A 88 14.10 1.38 19.04
C PHE A 88 14.26 -0.12 18.72
N ILE A 89 14.71 -0.46 17.52
CA ILE A 89 14.95 -1.85 17.10
C ILE A 89 16.02 -2.49 17.98
N ALA A 90 17.11 -1.77 18.27
CA ALA A 90 18.18 -2.25 19.13
C ALA A 90 17.73 -2.43 20.59
N ASP A 91 16.99 -1.48 21.14
CA ASP A 91 16.50 -1.50 22.53
C ASP A 91 15.48 -2.62 22.75
N GLU A 92 14.56 -2.79 21.80
CA GLU A 92 13.52 -3.83 21.85
C GLU A 92 14.02 -5.23 21.46
N LYS A 93 15.26 -5.34 20.95
CA LYS A 93 15.88 -6.61 20.54
C LYS A 93 14.98 -7.39 19.56
N ALA A 94 14.53 -6.70 18.51
CA ALA A 94 13.65 -7.30 17.52
C ALA A 94 14.31 -8.52 16.85
N HIS A 95 13.52 -9.57 16.62
CA HIS A 95 13.99 -10.79 15.95
C HIS A 95 13.73 -10.76 14.43
N TRP A 96 12.81 -9.91 13.99
CA TRP A 96 12.41 -9.74 12.60
C TRP A 96 11.97 -8.30 12.36
N ILE A 97 12.28 -7.77 11.19
CA ILE A 97 11.77 -6.47 10.71
C ILE A 97 10.74 -6.74 9.62
N ILE A 98 9.54 -6.14 9.74
CA ILE A 98 8.52 -6.18 8.69
C ILE A 98 8.35 -4.76 8.15
N LEU A 99 8.75 -4.55 6.90
CA LEU A 99 8.81 -3.23 6.28
C LEU A 99 7.94 -3.17 5.02
N ASP A 100 7.47 -1.98 4.67
CA ASP A 100 6.79 -1.70 3.41
C ASP A 100 7.73 -1.03 2.39
N PHE A 101 7.19 -0.39 1.36
CA PHE A 101 8.00 0.24 0.31
C PHE A 101 8.69 1.55 0.72
N SER A 102 8.45 2.09 1.93
CA SER A 102 8.91 3.42 2.32
C SER A 102 10.31 3.50 2.97
N PRO A 103 10.67 2.69 3.99
CA PRO A 103 11.92 2.84 4.75
C PRO A 103 13.12 2.18 4.05
N TYR A 104 13.71 2.78 3.02
CA TYR A 104 14.86 2.18 2.33
C TYR A 104 16.10 2.03 3.23
N TRP A 105 16.33 2.96 4.16
CA TRP A 105 17.47 2.98 5.09
C TRP A 105 17.44 1.83 6.11
N ILE A 106 16.30 1.15 6.28
CA ILE A 106 16.18 0.04 7.24
C ILE A 106 17.00 -1.18 6.83
N VAL A 107 17.33 -1.30 5.54
CA VAL A 107 18.14 -2.40 5.00
C VAL A 107 19.53 -2.41 5.66
N GLU A 108 20.19 -1.26 5.69
CA GLU A 108 21.52 -1.10 6.32
C GLU A 108 21.46 -1.30 7.85
N CYS A 109 20.40 -0.82 8.48
CA CYS A 109 20.14 -1.04 9.91
C CYS A 109 20.02 -2.54 10.24
N ALA A 110 19.20 -3.26 9.46
CA ALA A 110 18.97 -4.68 9.64
C ALA A 110 20.25 -5.51 9.43
N GLU A 111 21.07 -5.14 8.44
CA GLU A 111 22.38 -5.76 8.21
C GLU A 111 23.30 -5.54 9.42
N THR A 112 23.39 -4.31 9.91
CA THR A 112 24.24 -3.94 11.07
C THR A 112 23.84 -4.68 12.34
N LEU A 113 22.53 -4.89 12.55
CA LEU A 113 21.99 -5.57 13.72
C LEU A 113 21.85 -7.09 13.53
N GLU A 114 22.18 -7.61 12.33
CA GLU A 114 22.01 -9.01 11.93
C GLU A 114 20.55 -9.51 12.09
N ILE A 115 19.57 -8.64 11.80
CA ILE A 115 18.14 -8.95 11.93
C ILE A 115 17.54 -9.25 10.55
N PRO A 116 16.86 -10.39 10.37
CA PRO A 116 16.23 -10.72 9.10
C PRO A 116 15.01 -9.84 8.80
N ILE A 117 14.85 -9.53 7.52
CA ILE A 117 13.77 -8.69 6.99
C ILE A 117 12.70 -9.53 6.28
N ILE A 118 11.43 -9.16 6.47
CA ILE A 118 10.31 -9.53 5.61
C ILE A 118 9.75 -8.27 4.96
N TYR A 119 9.68 -8.26 3.63
CA TYR A 119 9.03 -7.19 2.89
C TYR A 119 7.53 -7.46 2.81
N PHE A 120 6.72 -6.50 3.24
CA PHE A 120 5.28 -6.53 3.17
C PHE A 120 4.79 -5.66 2.01
N SER A 121 4.31 -6.31 0.95
CA SER A 121 3.73 -5.63 -0.20
C SER A 121 2.23 -5.45 -0.03
N ILE A 122 1.81 -4.19 -0.01
CA ILE A 122 0.41 -3.81 -0.22
C ILE A 122 -0.01 -3.86 -1.69
N PHE A 123 0.96 -3.99 -2.60
CA PHE A 123 0.69 -4.06 -4.03
C PHE A 123 0.35 -5.48 -4.46
N PRO A 124 -0.51 -5.63 -5.48
CA PRO A 124 -0.68 -6.90 -6.14
C PRO A 124 0.66 -7.40 -6.66
N ALA A 125 0.82 -8.70 -6.63
CA ALA A 125 2.06 -9.35 -6.94
C ALA A 125 2.56 -9.07 -8.38
N ALA A 126 1.63 -8.89 -9.33
CA ALA A 126 1.95 -8.47 -10.69
C ALA A 126 2.63 -7.09 -10.74
N ALA A 127 2.11 -6.12 -9.98
CA ALA A 127 2.70 -4.78 -9.90
C ALA A 127 4.08 -4.81 -9.24
N LEU A 128 4.23 -5.61 -8.17
CA LEU A 128 5.52 -5.85 -7.53
C LEU A 128 6.55 -6.44 -8.51
N GLY A 129 6.14 -7.40 -9.33
CA GLY A 129 6.99 -7.98 -10.38
C GLY A 129 7.57 -6.92 -11.32
N PHE A 130 6.72 -6.03 -11.85
CA PHE A 130 7.20 -4.94 -12.72
C PHE A 130 8.18 -4.01 -11.99
N SER A 131 7.90 -3.67 -10.73
CA SER A 131 8.81 -2.84 -9.93
C SER A 131 10.17 -3.50 -9.72
N ILE A 132 10.19 -4.80 -9.45
CA ILE A 132 11.45 -5.55 -9.27
C ILE A 132 12.25 -5.59 -10.56
N ALA A 133 11.63 -5.98 -11.68
CA ALA A 133 12.38 -6.04 -12.93
C ALA A 133 12.85 -4.68 -13.42
N SER A 134 12.02 -3.64 -13.30
CA SER A 134 12.44 -2.30 -13.71
C SER A 134 13.55 -1.75 -12.82
N THR A 135 13.56 -2.03 -11.51
CA THR A 135 14.68 -1.60 -10.65
C THR A 135 15.95 -2.41 -10.92
N ALA A 136 15.83 -3.67 -11.32
CA ALA A 136 16.97 -4.52 -11.71
C ALA A 136 17.71 -4.01 -12.97
N THR A 137 17.04 -3.29 -13.88
CA THR A 137 17.71 -2.66 -15.02
C THR A 137 18.50 -1.40 -14.63
N GLY A 138 18.40 -0.95 -13.37
CA GLY A 138 19.00 0.29 -12.89
C GLY A 138 18.27 1.56 -13.35
N GLU A 139 17.16 1.42 -14.08
CA GLU A 139 16.39 2.54 -14.65
C GLU A 139 14.89 2.29 -14.48
N LEU A 140 14.19 3.26 -13.91
CA LEU A 140 12.73 3.25 -13.80
C LEU A 140 12.14 4.07 -14.95
N ALA A 141 11.99 3.41 -16.11
CA ALA A 141 11.45 4.01 -17.32
C ALA A 141 10.01 3.52 -17.57
N PRO A 142 9.07 4.38 -18.00
CA PRO A 142 7.73 3.96 -18.39
C PRO A 142 7.74 2.80 -19.41
N GLU A 143 8.75 2.75 -20.26
CA GLU A 143 8.97 1.70 -21.27
C GLU A 143 9.08 0.30 -20.65
N ASN A 144 9.66 0.18 -19.45
CA ASN A 144 9.76 -1.07 -18.69
C ASN A 144 8.41 -1.53 -18.15
N PHE A 145 7.42 -0.65 -18.05
CA PHE A 145 6.07 -1.01 -17.62
C PHE A 145 5.16 -1.33 -18.80
N THR A 146 5.48 -0.81 -19.99
CA THR A 146 4.69 -1.04 -21.22
C THR A 146 5.10 -2.27 -22.02
N SER A 147 6.25 -2.87 -21.70
CA SER A 147 6.72 -4.11 -22.31
C SER A 147 6.10 -5.33 -21.62
N PRO A 148 5.86 -6.46 -22.32
CA PRO A 148 5.36 -7.66 -21.68
C PRO A 148 6.24 -8.07 -20.51
N ALA A 149 5.61 -8.37 -19.37
CA ALA A 149 6.30 -8.86 -18.17
C ALA A 149 7.23 -10.06 -18.46
N SER A 150 6.93 -10.87 -19.48
CA SER A 150 7.79 -11.98 -19.90
C SER A 150 9.18 -11.59 -20.37
N GLU A 151 9.33 -10.41 -20.96
CA GLU A 151 10.61 -9.93 -21.46
C GLU A 151 11.52 -9.47 -20.32
N LEU A 152 10.92 -8.98 -19.24
CA LEU A 152 11.60 -8.39 -18.09
C LEU A 152 11.82 -9.38 -16.94
N LEU A 153 10.87 -10.30 -16.74
CA LEU A 153 10.85 -11.21 -15.59
C LEU A 153 11.09 -12.67 -15.99
N HIS A 154 11.28 -12.96 -17.27
CA HIS A 154 11.44 -14.33 -17.81
C HIS A 154 10.31 -15.31 -17.43
N VAL A 155 9.12 -14.80 -17.09
CA VAL A 155 7.93 -15.59 -16.75
C VAL A 155 6.90 -15.45 -17.88
N PRO A 156 6.26 -16.55 -18.34
CA PRO A 156 5.24 -16.45 -19.39
C PRO A 156 4.08 -15.54 -18.96
N SER A 157 3.99 -14.35 -19.53
CA SER A 157 2.96 -13.36 -19.24
C SER A 157 2.82 -12.39 -20.41
N THR A 158 1.58 -12.09 -20.79
CA THR A 158 1.25 -11.04 -21.77
C THR A 158 0.88 -9.73 -21.10
N LEU A 159 1.02 -9.63 -19.77
CA LEU A 159 0.66 -8.44 -19.02
C LEU A 159 1.64 -7.31 -19.36
N SER A 160 1.10 -6.15 -19.69
CA SER A 160 1.82 -4.89 -19.80
C SER A 160 0.88 -3.76 -19.41
N LEU A 161 1.44 -2.69 -18.86
CA LEU A 161 0.69 -1.47 -18.57
C LEU A 161 0.53 -0.63 -19.84
N ARG A 162 -0.55 0.12 -19.90
CA ARG A 162 -0.73 1.14 -20.94
C ARG A 162 0.23 2.29 -20.65
N ARG A 163 0.66 2.99 -21.70
CA ARG A 163 1.63 4.09 -21.56
C ARG A 163 1.18 5.16 -20.57
N TYR A 164 -0.11 5.51 -20.54
CA TYR A 164 -0.60 6.50 -19.58
C TYR A 164 -0.56 5.99 -18.13
N GLU A 165 -0.80 4.70 -17.89
CA GLU A 165 -0.70 4.08 -16.56
C GLU A 165 0.76 4.09 -16.08
N ALA A 166 1.69 3.73 -16.97
CA ALA A 166 3.12 3.79 -16.69
C ALA A 166 3.60 5.22 -16.39
N LEU A 167 3.09 6.21 -17.13
CA LEU A 167 3.42 7.63 -16.93
C LEU A 167 2.85 8.20 -15.63
N GLU A 168 1.80 7.60 -15.06
CA GLU A 168 1.28 7.99 -13.74
C GLU A 168 2.03 7.28 -12.60
N ILE A 169 2.35 6.00 -12.78
CA ILE A 169 3.04 5.18 -11.77
C ILE A 169 4.46 5.67 -11.53
N VAL A 170 5.27 5.81 -12.59
CA VAL A 170 6.70 6.12 -12.44
C VAL A 170 6.95 7.40 -11.62
N PRO A 171 6.31 8.56 -11.91
CA PRO A 171 6.52 9.76 -11.11
C PRO A 171 5.95 9.68 -9.69
N SER A 172 4.88 8.91 -9.47
CA SER A 172 4.21 8.79 -8.16
C SER A 172 5.05 8.04 -7.14
N PHE A 173 5.92 7.14 -7.59
CA PHE A 173 6.87 6.44 -6.74
C PHE A 173 8.26 7.12 -6.73
N PHE A 174 8.59 7.86 -7.79
CA PHE A 174 9.96 8.29 -8.09
C PHE A 174 10.00 9.72 -8.65
N GLN A 175 10.06 10.71 -7.76
CA GLN A 175 10.50 12.06 -8.12
C GLN A 175 12.04 12.14 -8.09
N GLU A 176 12.58 12.98 -8.98
CA GLU A 176 13.94 12.96 -9.54
C GLU A 176 15.12 12.80 -8.56
N ASP A 177 15.00 13.04 -7.26
CA ASP A 177 16.14 13.05 -6.34
C ASP A 177 16.05 12.18 -5.09
N ALA A 178 14.94 11.49 -4.80
CA ALA A 178 14.75 11.00 -3.43
C ALA A 178 14.95 9.48 -3.19
N LEU A 179 15.02 8.61 -4.19
CA LEU A 179 15.42 7.20 -3.98
C LEU A 179 16.36 6.85 -5.13
N ASN A 180 17.61 6.54 -4.82
CA ASN A 180 18.44 5.89 -5.84
C ASN A 180 17.72 4.60 -6.25
N VAL A 181 17.54 4.35 -7.56
CA VAL A 181 16.92 3.12 -8.08
C VAL A 181 17.51 1.87 -7.40
N GLN A 182 18.79 1.94 -7.03
CA GLN A 182 19.48 0.93 -6.24
C GLN A 182 18.91 0.71 -4.84
N GLN A 183 18.54 1.76 -4.09
CA GLN A 183 17.94 1.62 -2.75
C GLN A 183 16.58 0.92 -2.81
N ILE A 184 15.78 1.22 -3.84
CA ILE A 184 14.49 0.55 -4.07
C ILE A 184 14.72 -0.90 -4.48
N TYR A 185 15.73 -1.13 -5.33
CA TYR A 185 16.14 -2.49 -5.67
C TYR A 185 16.52 -3.28 -4.42
N PHE A 186 17.33 -2.72 -3.52
CA PHE A 186 17.70 -3.35 -2.24
C PHE A 186 16.50 -3.63 -1.34
N LEU A 187 15.52 -2.72 -1.29
CA LEU A 187 14.24 -2.98 -0.60
C LEU A 187 13.52 -4.24 -1.12
N TYR A 188 13.75 -4.63 -2.37
CA TYR A 188 13.18 -5.86 -2.93
C TYR A 188 14.10 -7.08 -2.82
N VAL A 189 15.43 -6.91 -2.93
CA VAL A 189 16.38 -8.04 -3.00
C VAL A 189 16.95 -8.48 -1.65
N GLU A 190 17.13 -7.57 -0.69
CA GLU A 190 17.66 -7.90 0.65
C GLU A 190 16.69 -8.64 1.58
N PRO A 191 15.36 -8.41 1.53
CA PRO A 191 14.42 -9.17 2.35
C PRO A 191 14.60 -10.67 2.19
N TRP A 192 14.55 -11.40 3.30
CA TRP A 192 14.62 -12.86 3.27
C TRP A 192 13.35 -13.47 2.66
N ALA A 193 12.19 -12.84 2.86
CA ALA A 193 10.91 -13.25 2.26
C ALA A 193 10.04 -12.05 1.88
N MET A 194 9.05 -12.32 1.02
CA MET A 194 8.02 -11.36 0.60
C MET A 194 6.65 -11.82 1.11
N ALA A 195 6.02 -11.02 1.97
CA ALA A 195 4.61 -11.11 2.29
C ALA A 195 3.81 -10.28 1.28
N ILE A 196 2.92 -10.90 0.51
CA ILE A 196 2.25 -10.24 -0.63
C ILE A 196 0.75 -10.32 -0.45
N CYS A 197 0.06 -9.18 -0.54
CA CYS A 197 -1.41 -9.10 -0.57
C CYS A 197 -1.99 -9.76 -1.83
N SER A 198 -2.01 -11.10 -1.82
CA SER A 198 -2.50 -11.95 -2.90
C SER A 198 -2.99 -13.29 -2.34
N CYS A 199 -3.54 -14.15 -3.19
CA CYS A 199 -3.93 -15.52 -2.85
C CYS A 199 -3.30 -16.53 -3.83
N LYS A 200 -3.23 -17.80 -3.41
CA LYS A 200 -2.57 -18.88 -4.20
C LYS A 200 -3.21 -19.06 -5.58
N GLU A 201 -4.51 -18.79 -5.69
CA GLU A 201 -5.28 -18.89 -6.93
C GLU A 201 -4.98 -17.75 -7.92
N LEU A 202 -4.50 -16.61 -7.41
CA LEU A 202 -4.20 -15.42 -8.21
C LEU A 202 -2.72 -15.29 -8.55
N ASP A 203 -1.83 -15.98 -7.81
CA ASP A 203 -0.39 -15.71 -7.85
C ASP A 203 0.49 -16.80 -8.47
N SER A 204 1.23 -16.39 -9.51
CA SER A 204 2.46 -17.04 -9.98
C SER A 204 3.73 -16.33 -9.50
N VAL A 205 3.63 -15.41 -8.54
CA VAL A 205 4.72 -14.48 -8.20
C VAL A 205 5.88 -15.11 -7.45
N HIS A 206 5.66 -16.27 -6.86
CA HIS A 206 6.76 -17.16 -6.43
C HIS A 206 7.73 -17.51 -7.58
N LYS A 207 7.36 -17.31 -8.86
CA LYS A 207 8.25 -17.51 -10.02
C LYS A 207 9.03 -16.26 -10.41
N LEU A 208 8.63 -15.09 -9.91
CA LEU A 208 9.24 -13.79 -10.23
C LEU A 208 10.34 -13.40 -9.23
N ILE A 209 10.38 -14.07 -8.08
CA ILE A 209 11.25 -13.74 -6.98
C ILE A 209 11.92 -15.02 -6.50
N ASP A 210 13.26 -15.04 -6.50
CA ASP A 210 14.08 -16.19 -6.07
C ASP A 210 14.08 -16.38 -4.53
N LYS A 211 13.02 -15.95 -3.85
CA LYS A 211 12.87 -16.02 -2.40
C LYS A 211 11.44 -16.43 -2.01
N PRO A 212 11.22 -16.89 -0.76
CA PRO A 212 9.90 -17.26 -0.28
C PRO A 212 8.88 -16.14 -0.47
N ALA A 213 7.87 -16.39 -1.31
CA ALA A 213 6.67 -15.56 -1.43
C ALA A 213 5.53 -16.17 -0.58
N ILE A 214 5.00 -15.34 0.32
CA ILE A 214 3.96 -15.68 1.29
C ILE A 214 2.71 -14.90 0.89
N PRO A 215 1.72 -15.55 0.24
CA PRO A 215 0.44 -14.90 -0.01
C PRO A 215 -0.28 -14.75 1.32
N ILE A 216 -0.63 -13.52 1.70
CA ILE A 216 -1.28 -13.24 3.00
C ILE A 216 -2.80 -13.06 2.88
N GLY A 217 -3.34 -13.32 1.70
CA GLY A 217 -4.74 -13.05 1.36
C GLY A 217 -5.03 -11.58 1.11
N LEU A 218 -6.31 -11.29 0.89
CA LEU A 218 -6.82 -9.93 0.94
C LEU A 218 -6.98 -9.57 2.42
N LEU A 219 -6.25 -8.55 2.88
CA LEU A 219 -6.24 -8.15 4.28
C LEU A 219 -7.68 -7.94 4.77
N PRO A 220 -8.13 -8.61 5.84
CA PRO A 220 -9.48 -8.46 6.34
C PRO A 220 -9.70 -7.01 6.78
N THR A 221 -10.87 -6.45 6.46
CA THR A 221 -11.28 -5.17 7.03
C THR A 221 -11.41 -5.33 8.54
N PRO A 222 -10.82 -4.44 9.36
CA PRO A 222 -10.95 -4.51 10.81
C PRO A 222 -12.43 -4.57 11.16
N SER A 223 -12.79 -5.45 12.10
CA SER A 223 -14.18 -5.58 12.54
C SER A 223 -14.64 -4.26 13.14
N ARG A 224 -15.34 -3.44 12.34
CA ARG A 224 -16.11 -2.33 12.89
C ARG A 224 -17.16 -2.94 13.80
N ASN A 225 -17.14 -2.55 15.07
CA ASN A 225 -18.29 -2.74 15.94
C ASN A 225 -19.50 -2.23 15.16
N ARG A 226 -20.44 -3.13 14.84
CA ARG A 226 -21.73 -2.77 14.26
C ARG A 226 -22.48 -1.97 15.32
N GLY A 227 -22.12 -0.70 15.47
CA GLY A 227 -23.01 0.29 16.04
C GLY A 227 -24.30 0.29 15.24
N ASP A 228 -25.38 0.74 15.86
CA ASP A 228 -26.73 0.77 15.29
C ASP A 228 -26.81 1.80 14.14
N ASP A 229 -26.18 1.49 13.00
CA ASP A 229 -26.17 2.32 11.81
C ASP A 229 -27.48 2.12 11.06
N SER A 230 -28.50 2.83 11.51
CA SER A 230 -29.83 2.90 10.86
C SER A 230 -29.74 3.19 9.36
N ILE A 231 -28.72 3.92 8.91
CA ILE A 231 -28.42 4.20 7.49
C ILE A 231 -28.03 2.91 6.76
N LEU A 232 -27.11 2.11 7.33
CA LEU A 232 -26.71 0.83 6.73
C LEU A 232 -27.89 -0.14 6.69
N GLN A 233 -28.71 -0.19 7.74
CA GLN A 233 -29.93 -1.01 7.75
C GLN A 233 -30.92 -0.60 6.65
N GLY A 234 -31.14 0.71 6.47
CA GLY A 234 -31.98 1.24 5.38
C GLY A 234 -31.43 0.89 4.00
N MET A 235 -30.12 1.02 3.80
CA MET A 235 -29.45 0.66 2.55
C MET A 235 -29.58 -0.84 2.23
N PHE A 236 -29.36 -1.72 3.21
CA PHE A 236 -29.53 -3.16 3.02
C PHE A 236 -30.99 -3.53 2.72
N LYS A 237 -31.96 -2.91 3.39
CA LYS A 237 -33.37 -3.12 3.09
C LYS A 237 -33.72 -2.69 1.66
N TRP A 238 -33.20 -1.55 1.20
CA TRP A 238 -33.40 -1.10 -0.17
C TRP A 238 -32.74 -2.06 -1.19
N LEU A 239 -31.55 -2.60 -0.88
CA LEU A 239 -30.88 -3.62 -1.69
C LEU A 239 -31.69 -4.91 -1.80
N ASP A 240 -32.33 -5.34 -0.70
CA ASP A 240 -33.19 -6.54 -0.67
C ASP A 240 -34.39 -6.45 -1.62
N GLU A 241 -34.81 -5.24 -1.99
CA GLU A 241 -35.90 -4.98 -2.93
C GLU A 241 -35.44 -4.99 -4.41
N GLN A 242 -34.13 -5.01 -4.67
CA GLN A 242 -33.56 -5.00 -6.03
C GLN A 242 -33.41 -6.41 -6.60
N LYS A 243 -33.23 -6.53 -7.93
CA LYS A 243 -32.93 -7.81 -8.56
C LYS A 243 -31.48 -8.22 -8.25
N PRO A 244 -31.17 -9.53 -8.21
CA PRO A 244 -29.78 -9.99 -8.08
C PRO A 244 -28.90 -9.41 -9.19
N ILE A 245 -27.70 -8.93 -8.82
CA ILE A 245 -26.68 -8.43 -9.76
C ILE A 245 -27.22 -7.26 -10.63
N SER A 246 -28.14 -6.46 -10.09
CA SER A 246 -28.72 -5.32 -10.83
C SER A 246 -28.31 -3.94 -10.33
N VAL A 247 -27.61 -3.85 -9.20
CA VAL A 247 -27.24 -2.58 -8.56
C VAL A 247 -25.77 -2.28 -8.80
N LEU A 248 -25.46 -1.08 -9.27
CA LEU A 248 -24.09 -0.59 -9.41
C LEU A 248 -23.60 -0.03 -8.07
N PHE A 249 -22.49 -0.54 -7.55
CA PHE A 249 -21.79 0.07 -6.43
C PHE A 249 -20.66 0.96 -6.95
N VAL A 250 -20.68 2.24 -6.52
CA VAL A 250 -19.67 3.24 -6.87
C VAL A 250 -19.02 3.74 -5.59
N GLY A 251 -17.73 3.46 -5.45
CA GLY A 251 -16.94 3.93 -4.32
C GLY A 251 -15.48 4.09 -4.72
N PHE A 252 -14.94 5.29 -4.52
CA PHE A 252 -13.56 5.63 -4.88
C PHE A 252 -12.59 5.55 -3.69
N GLY A 253 -13.11 5.26 -2.49
CA GLY A 253 -12.34 5.27 -1.24
C GLY A 253 -12.16 6.68 -0.67
N SER A 254 -11.54 6.77 0.52
CA SER A 254 -11.21 8.04 1.17
C SER A 254 -10.01 8.75 0.56
N GLU A 255 -9.17 8.00 -0.14
CA GLU A 255 -7.87 8.47 -0.64
C GLU A 255 -7.93 9.00 -2.08
N MET A 256 -9.11 9.10 -2.70
CA MET A 256 -9.26 9.63 -4.06
C MET A 256 -9.89 11.01 -4.02
N LYS A 257 -9.15 12.03 -4.50
CA LYS A 257 -9.66 13.39 -4.66
C LYS A 257 -10.20 13.58 -6.08
N LEU A 258 -11.52 13.62 -6.20
CA LEU A 258 -12.20 13.88 -7.47
C LEU A 258 -12.41 15.39 -7.65
N SER A 259 -12.14 15.89 -8.86
CA SER A 259 -12.49 17.26 -9.24
C SER A 259 -14.00 17.41 -9.37
N LYS A 260 -14.51 18.65 -9.24
CA LYS A 260 -15.93 18.94 -9.49
C LYS A 260 -16.40 18.43 -10.85
N GLN A 261 -15.60 18.64 -11.90
CA GLN A 261 -15.95 18.16 -13.24
C GLN A 261 -16.06 16.64 -13.29
N GLN A 262 -15.15 15.90 -12.65
CA GLN A 262 -15.23 14.44 -12.58
C GLN A 262 -16.48 13.98 -11.83
N VAL A 263 -16.82 14.65 -10.72
CA VAL A 263 -18.04 14.38 -9.95
C VAL A 263 -19.30 14.62 -10.79
N ASP A 264 -19.36 15.74 -11.51
CA ASP A 264 -20.49 16.11 -12.39
C ASP A 264 -20.67 15.05 -13.50
N GLU A 265 -19.58 14.62 -14.15
CA GLU A 265 -19.63 13.58 -15.19
C GLU A 265 -20.01 12.20 -14.64
N ILE A 266 -19.55 11.83 -13.44
CA ILE A 266 -19.96 10.59 -12.78
C ILE A 266 -21.45 10.63 -12.46
N ALA A 267 -21.94 11.72 -11.88
CA ALA A 267 -23.35 11.89 -11.57
C ALA A 267 -24.22 11.82 -12.83
N TYR A 268 -23.81 12.50 -13.89
CA TYR A 268 -24.50 12.49 -15.18
C TYR A 268 -24.50 11.09 -15.81
N GLY A 269 -23.37 10.38 -15.78
CA GLY A 269 -23.26 9.01 -16.27
C GLY A 269 -24.14 8.02 -15.50
N LEU A 270 -24.25 8.19 -14.18
CA LEU A 270 -25.12 7.37 -13.33
C LEU A 270 -26.60 7.60 -13.66
N GLU A 271 -27.02 8.86 -13.85
CA GLU A 271 -28.38 9.19 -14.25
C GLU A 271 -28.72 8.60 -15.63
N LEU A 272 -27.85 8.79 -16.62
CA LEU A 272 -28.04 8.27 -17.98
C LEU A 272 -28.06 6.74 -18.05
N SER A 273 -27.39 6.06 -17.11
CA SER A 273 -27.36 4.59 -17.10
C SER A 273 -28.73 3.96 -16.87
N GLY A 274 -29.64 4.67 -16.17
CA GLY A 274 -30.93 4.14 -15.74
C GLY A 274 -30.84 2.95 -14.78
N LEU A 275 -29.65 2.62 -14.27
CA LEU A 275 -29.43 1.54 -13.32
C LEU A 275 -29.70 2.02 -11.89
N PRO A 276 -30.23 1.16 -11.00
CA PRO A 276 -30.17 1.44 -9.58
C PRO A 276 -28.70 1.43 -9.12
N PHE A 277 -28.31 2.39 -8.30
CA PHE A 277 -26.92 2.50 -7.84
C PHE A 277 -26.83 2.90 -6.37
N ILE A 278 -25.70 2.54 -5.75
CA ILE A 278 -25.24 3.07 -4.47
C ILE A 278 -23.94 3.81 -4.75
N TRP A 279 -23.92 5.11 -4.47
CA TRP A 279 -22.73 5.93 -4.61
C TRP A 279 -22.26 6.43 -3.25
N VAL A 280 -21.08 5.99 -2.83
CA VAL A 280 -20.40 6.46 -1.63
C VAL A 280 -19.54 7.66 -2.01
N ALA A 281 -19.97 8.85 -1.58
CA ALA A 281 -19.31 10.11 -1.85
C ALA A 281 -18.70 10.69 -0.56
N LEU A 282 -17.52 11.28 -0.66
CA LEU A 282 -16.91 12.02 0.45
C LEU A 282 -17.64 13.34 0.67
N GLU A 283 -17.59 13.89 1.88
CA GLU A 283 -18.37 15.08 2.24
C GLU A 283 -18.07 16.29 1.33
N PHE A 284 -16.83 16.45 0.86
CA PHE A 284 -16.49 17.50 -0.10
C PHE A 284 -17.17 17.32 -1.47
N VAL A 285 -17.50 16.08 -1.86
CA VAL A 285 -18.22 15.77 -3.10
C VAL A 285 -19.67 16.24 -2.99
N LEU A 286 -20.27 16.19 -1.80
CA LEU A 286 -21.63 16.68 -1.57
C LEU A 286 -21.73 18.20 -1.81
N ASN A 287 -20.68 18.95 -1.47
CA ASN A 287 -20.61 20.40 -1.75
C ASN A 287 -20.57 20.74 -3.25
N PHE A 288 -20.21 19.77 -4.11
CA PHE A 288 -20.25 19.97 -5.56
C PHE A 288 -21.61 19.66 -6.17
N LEU A 289 -22.43 18.85 -5.49
CA LEU A 289 -23.74 18.40 -5.94
C LEU A 289 -24.91 19.27 -5.41
N SER A 290 -24.65 20.14 -4.43
CA SER A 290 -25.60 21.09 -3.83
C SER A 290 -25.67 22.41 -4.60
#